data_AF-A0A229UTB8-F1
#
_entry.id   AF-A0A229UTB8-F1
#
_cell.length_a   1.000
_cell.length_b   1.000
_cell.length_c   1.000
_cell.angle_alpha   90.00
_cell.angle_beta   90.00
_cell.angle_gamma   90.00
#
_symmetry.space_group_name_H-M   'P 1'
#
loop_
_entity.id
_entity.type
_entity.pdbx_description
1 polymer ?
#
loop_
_entity_poly.entity_id
_entity_poly.type
_entity_poly.pdbx_seq_one_letter_code
_entity_poly.pdbx_strand_id
1 'polypeptide(L)'
;MTMTNKAKLFIGSSAESVEIAEALQTSLHFSFEVTVWSQMLFPPSQTTLAPLIKKAQNSDFALFVFQPNDLTLLRDQVVSTVRDNVILELGLFIGQIGLERTYFIIPEGEQFHLATDLIGLTPLKYNPYHSDGLLAALGPATYTMKQMLKEWGIRSK
;
A
#
# COMPACT_ATOMS: atom_id res chain seq x y z
N MET A 1 -22.38 -0.83 -23.60
CA MET A 1 -21.82 -1.23 -22.28
C MET A 1 -20.76 -0.20 -21.93
N THR A 2 -21.12 0.84 -21.18
CA THR A 2 -20.17 1.88 -20.77
C THR A 2 -19.20 1.26 -19.78
N MET A 3 -17.94 1.08 -20.19
CA MET A 3 -16.87 0.73 -19.28
C MET A 3 -16.75 1.87 -18.26
N THR A 4 -17.36 1.72 -17.09
CA THR A 4 -17.08 2.58 -15.95
C THR A 4 -15.60 2.40 -15.63
N ASN A 5 -14.78 3.36 -16.04
CA ASN A 5 -13.34 3.35 -15.85
C ASN A 5 -13.09 3.40 -14.34
N LYS A 6 -12.74 2.27 -13.72
CA LYS A 6 -12.41 2.24 -12.28
C LYS A 6 -11.04 2.90 -12.10
N ALA A 7 -10.86 3.59 -10.98
CA ALA A 7 -9.54 4.10 -10.62
C ALA A 7 -8.56 2.94 -10.38
N LYS A 8 -7.34 3.07 -10.89
CA LYS A 8 -6.28 2.08 -10.77
C LYS A 8 -5.58 2.24 -9.43
N LEU A 9 -5.71 1.23 -8.58
CA LEU A 9 -5.06 1.15 -7.29
C LEU A 9 -3.92 0.13 -7.34
N PHE A 10 -2.72 0.56 -6.98
CA PHE A 10 -1.63 -0.36 -6.70
C PHE A 10 -1.56 -0.65 -5.20
N ILE A 11 -1.35 -1.93 -4.84
CA ILE A 11 -1.09 -2.33 -3.46
C ILE A 11 0.31 -2.93 -3.36
N GLY A 12 1.20 -2.24 -2.64
CA GLY A 12 2.54 -2.72 -2.32
C GLY A 12 2.59 -3.39 -0.96
N SER A 13 3.36 -4.47 -0.84
CA SER A 13 3.60 -5.18 0.42
C SER A 13 4.91 -5.95 0.34
N SER A 14 5.42 -6.41 1.49
CA SER A 14 6.41 -7.48 1.46
C SER A 14 5.76 -8.82 1.12
N ALA A 15 6.56 -9.85 0.83
CA ALA A 15 6.05 -11.19 0.55
C ALA A 15 5.35 -11.81 1.76
N GLU A 16 5.82 -11.49 2.97
CA GLU A 16 5.29 -11.95 4.25
C GLU A 16 3.92 -11.32 4.56
N SER A 17 3.60 -10.17 3.96
CA SER A 17 2.35 -9.43 4.15
C SER A 17 1.35 -9.57 2.99
N VAL A 18 1.58 -10.53 2.08
CA VAL A 18 0.78 -10.68 0.85
C VAL A 18 -0.70 -10.94 1.14
N GLU A 19 -1.02 -11.68 2.20
CA GLU A 19 -2.40 -12.00 2.60
C GLU A 19 -3.21 -10.73 2.90
N ILE A 20 -2.59 -9.72 3.54
CA ILE A 20 -3.24 -8.43 3.81
C ILE A 20 -3.49 -7.66 2.52
N ALA A 21 -2.53 -7.70 1.59
CA ALA A 21 -2.67 -7.04 0.29
C ALA A 21 -3.79 -7.68 -0.55
N GLU A 22 -3.92 -9.00 -0.52
CA GLU A 22 -5.00 -9.76 -1.19
C GLU A 22 -6.37 -9.53 -0.54
N ALA A 23 -6.42 -9.41 0.79
CA ALA A 23 -7.64 -9.06 1.52
C ALA A 23 -8.10 -7.63 1.19
N LEU A 24 -7.17 -6.67 1.10
CA LEU A 24 -7.46 -5.31 0.63
C LEU A 24 -7.96 -5.30 -0.82
N GLN A 25 -7.34 -6.07 -1.71
CA GLN A 25 -7.79 -6.23 -3.09
C GLN A 25 -9.23 -6.74 -3.14
N THR A 26 -9.54 -7.77 -2.36
CA THR A 26 -10.90 -8.33 -2.25
C THR A 26 -11.90 -7.26 -1.81
N SER A 27 -11.58 -6.50 -0.77
CA SER A 27 -12.48 -5.48 -0.21
C SER A 27 -12.69 -4.23 -1.09
N LEU A 28 -11.74 -3.94 -1.99
CA LEU A 28 -11.73 -2.74 -2.83
C LEU A 28 -12.15 -2.98 -4.29
N HIS A 29 -12.32 -4.24 -4.71
CA HIS A 29 -12.55 -4.60 -6.12
C HIS A 29 -13.77 -3.94 -6.77
N PHE A 30 -14.81 -3.57 -6.01
CA PHE A 30 -15.98 -2.88 -6.56
C PHE A 30 -15.69 -1.42 -6.91
N SER A 31 -14.76 -0.76 -6.21
CA SER A 31 -14.46 0.67 -6.37
C SER A 31 -13.21 0.94 -7.20
N PHE A 32 -12.23 0.03 -7.17
CA PHE A 32 -10.94 0.18 -7.81
C PHE A 32 -10.64 -0.98 -8.75
N GLU A 33 -9.84 -0.72 -9.78
CA GLU A 33 -9.08 -1.74 -10.51
C GLU A 33 -7.77 -1.97 -9.73
N VAL A 34 -7.77 -2.98 -8.87
CA VAL A 34 -6.67 -3.21 -7.92
C VAL A 34 -5.65 -4.19 -8.49
N THR A 35 -4.37 -3.85 -8.40
CA THR A 35 -3.25 -4.77 -8.65
C THR A 35 -2.36 -4.86 -7.43
N VAL A 36 -2.12 -6.07 -6.93
CA VAL A 36 -1.17 -6.32 -5.85
C VAL A 36 0.23 -6.51 -6.44
N TRP A 37 1.25 -6.08 -5.71
CA TRP A 37 2.66 -6.23 -6.08
C TRP A 37 3.01 -7.64 -6.56
N SER A 38 2.56 -8.68 -5.85
CA SER A 38 2.83 -10.11 -6.15
C SER A 38 2.25 -10.58 -7.49
N GLN A 39 1.30 -9.83 -8.05
CA GLN A 39 0.64 -10.12 -9.32
C GLN A 39 1.34 -9.44 -10.50
N MET A 40 2.38 -8.63 -10.25
CA MET A 40 3.16 -8.04 -11.32
C MET A 40 4.08 -9.07 -11.96
N LEU A 41 4.12 -9.03 -13.29
CA LEU A 41 5.08 -9.78 -14.07
C LEU A 41 6.40 -9.01 -14.12
N PHE A 42 7.48 -9.65 -13.68
CA PHE A 42 8.84 -9.14 -13.80
C PHE A 42 9.54 -9.88 -14.93
N PRO A 43 9.75 -9.22 -16.09
CA PRO A 43 10.42 -9.86 -17.21
C PRO A 43 11.84 -10.29 -16.84
N PRO A 44 12.32 -11.46 -17.31
CA PRO A 44 13.71 -11.84 -17.12
C PRO A 44 14.64 -10.78 -17.70
N SER A 45 15.81 -10.60 -17.08
CA SER A 45 16.84 -9.63 -17.48
C SER A 45 16.45 -8.14 -17.38
N GLN A 46 15.37 -7.80 -16.67
CA GLN A 46 15.05 -6.41 -16.28
C GLN A 46 15.16 -6.22 -14.78
N THR A 47 15.46 -5.00 -14.33
CA THR A 47 15.37 -4.65 -12.92
C THR A 47 13.90 -4.64 -12.49
N THR A 48 13.61 -5.01 -11.25
CA THR A 48 12.26 -4.94 -10.67
C THR A 48 11.71 -3.51 -10.66
N LEU A 49 12.61 -2.53 -10.62
CA LEU A 49 12.27 -1.11 -10.59
C LEU A 49 11.62 -0.61 -11.88
N ALA A 50 12.02 -1.13 -13.05
CA ALA A 50 11.47 -0.63 -14.33
C ALA A 50 9.96 -0.94 -14.50
N PRO A 51 9.47 -2.16 -14.22
CA PRO A 51 8.04 -2.45 -14.13
C PRO A 51 7.31 -1.61 -13.08
N LEU A 52 7.92 -1.39 -11.91
CA LEU A 52 7.35 -0.58 -10.83
C LEU A 52 7.17 0.90 -11.24
N ILE A 53 8.15 1.51 -11.89
CA ILE A 53 8.03 2.88 -12.41
C ILE A 53 6.86 2.98 -13.39
N LYS A 54 6.76 2.02 -14.33
CA LYS A 54 5.64 1.97 -15.28
C LYS A 54 4.30 1.77 -14.57
N LYS A 55 4.26 0.97 -13.50
CA LYS A 55 3.05 0.77 -12.71
C LYS A 55 2.65 2.05 -12.01
N ALA A 56 3.60 2.74 -11.35
CA ALA A 56 3.37 4.01 -10.66
C ALA A 56 2.83 5.10 -11.60
N GLN A 57 3.43 5.27 -12.78
CA GLN A 57 2.94 6.19 -13.81
C GLN A 57 1.49 5.90 -14.23
N ASN A 58 1.11 4.62 -14.21
CA ASN A 58 -0.19 4.17 -14.67
C ASN A 58 -1.28 4.05 -13.59
N SER A 59 -0.92 4.23 -12.33
CA SER A 59 -1.84 4.19 -11.19
C SER A 59 -2.45 5.56 -10.91
N ASP A 60 -3.66 5.54 -10.34
CA ASP A 60 -4.35 6.72 -9.81
C ASP A 60 -4.11 6.88 -8.31
N PHE A 61 -3.94 5.75 -7.61
CA PHE A 61 -3.71 5.65 -6.17
C PHE A 61 -2.72 4.52 -5.85
N ALA A 62 -2.10 4.61 -4.68
CA ALA A 62 -1.30 3.53 -4.11
C ALA A 62 -1.57 3.34 -2.62
N LEU A 63 -1.51 2.09 -2.17
CA LEU A 63 -1.65 1.70 -0.77
C LEU A 63 -0.54 0.71 -0.41
N PHE A 64 0.22 1.00 0.64
CA PHE A 64 1.32 0.14 1.08
C PHE A 64 1.03 -0.52 2.42
N VAL A 65 1.21 -1.83 2.50
CA VAL A 65 1.07 -2.59 3.75
C VAL A 65 2.38 -2.53 4.52
N PHE A 66 2.34 -1.87 5.67
CA PHE A 66 3.47 -1.72 6.57
C PHE A 66 3.31 -2.69 7.73
N GLN A 67 4.07 -3.78 7.67
CA GLN A 67 4.25 -4.69 8.78
C GLN A 67 5.71 -4.71 9.24
N PRO A 68 5.96 -4.89 10.54
CA PRO A 68 7.30 -4.88 11.11
C PRO A 68 8.04 -6.22 10.92
N ASN A 69 8.09 -6.68 9.67
CA ASN A 69 8.62 -8.00 9.33
C ASN A 69 10.15 -8.11 9.44
N ASP A 70 10.85 -6.96 9.47
CA ASP A 70 12.30 -6.92 9.54
C ASP A 70 12.78 -6.33 10.88
N LEU A 71 14.03 -6.67 11.23
CA LEU A 71 14.77 -6.06 12.34
C LEU A 71 15.91 -5.21 11.76
N THR A 72 16.03 -3.97 12.23
CA THR A 72 17.12 -3.08 11.85
C THR A 72 17.93 -2.66 13.07
N LEU A 73 19.26 -2.72 12.95
CA LEU A 73 20.16 -2.10 13.92
C LEU A 73 20.24 -0.60 13.61
N LEU A 74 19.53 0.21 14.38
CA LEU A 74 19.56 1.67 14.30
C LEU A 74 20.41 2.21 15.44
N ARG A 75 21.61 2.69 15.08
CA ARG A 75 22.66 3.04 16.05
C ARG A 75 22.96 1.80 16.90
N ASP A 76 22.72 1.86 18.20
CA ASP A 76 22.98 0.77 19.15
C ASP A 76 21.70 0.04 19.60
N GLN A 77 20.58 0.21 18.87
CA GLN A 77 19.29 -0.41 19.20
C GLN A 77 18.77 -1.25 18.04
N VAL A 78 18.38 -2.49 18.34
CA VAL A 78 17.64 -3.34 17.41
C VAL A 78 16.16 -3.02 17.52
N VAL A 79 15.55 -2.60 16.42
CA VAL A 79 14.14 -2.24 16.36
C VAL A 79 13.44 -2.99 15.22
N SER A 80 12.15 -3.26 15.40
CA SER A 80 11.30 -3.76 14.31
C SER A 80 11.06 -2.63 13.31
N THR A 81 11.15 -2.95 12.02
CA THR A 81 10.98 -2.01 10.91
C THR A 81 10.17 -2.61 9.78
N VAL A 82 9.60 -1.73 8.97
CA VAL A 82 9.08 -2.08 7.65
C VAL A 82 10.26 -2.36 6.74
N ARG A 83 10.13 -3.39 5.89
CA ARG A 83 11.12 -3.76 4.90
C ARG A 83 11.49 -2.58 4.00
N ASP A 84 12.79 -2.38 3.79
CA ASP A 84 13.38 -1.28 3.03
C ASP A 84 12.78 -1.13 1.61
N ASN A 85 12.57 -2.24 0.91
CA ASN A 85 11.97 -2.26 -0.43
C ASN A 85 10.57 -1.64 -0.44
N VAL A 86 9.76 -1.89 0.60
CA VAL A 86 8.40 -1.35 0.69
C VAL A 86 8.44 0.17 0.91
N ILE A 87 9.42 0.67 1.67
CA ILE A 87 9.66 2.11 1.83
C ILE A 87 10.15 2.76 0.53
N LEU A 88 11.05 2.09 -0.20
CA LEU A 88 11.53 2.54 -1.50
C LEU A 88 10.37 2.65 -2.51
N GLU A 89 9.51 1.64 -2.57
CA GLU A 89 8.32 1.64 -3.43
C GLU A 89 7.33 2.73 -3.04
N LEU A 90 7.09 2.96 -1.74
CA LEU A 90 6.30 4.10 -1.27
C LEU A 90 6.87 5.42 -1.83
N GLY A 91 8.17 5.66 -1.66
CA GLY A 91 8.84 6.86 -2.16
C GLY A 91 8.73 7.03 -3.68
N LEU A 92 8.86 5.93 -4.43
CA LEU A 92 8.66 5.92 -5.88
C LEU A 92 7.24 6.36 -6.26
N PHE A 93 6.21 5.84 -5.59
CA PHE A 93 4.83 6.22 -5.87
C PHE A 93 4.54 7.66 -5.46
N ILE A 94 5.01 8.12 -4.30
CA ILE A 94 4.93 9.53 -3.89
C ILE A 94 5.51 10.43 -4.99
N GLY A 95 6.69 10.09 -5.50
CA GLY A 95 7.34 10.86 -6.57
C GLY A 95 6.59 10.88 -7.90
N GLN A 96 5.74 9.89 -8.17
CA GLN A 96 5.00 9.75 -9.44
C GLN A 96 3.57 10.26 -9.38
N ILE A 97 2.86 10.02 -8.27
CA ILE A 97 1.42 10.30 -8.12
C ILE A 97 1.09 11.24 -6.96
N GLY A 98 2.08 11.72 -6.22
CA GLY A 98 1.91 12.67 -5.13
C GLY A 98 1.61 12.03 -3.78
N LEU A 99 1.73 12.85 -2.72
CA LEU A 99 1.39 12.45 -1.35
C LEU A 99 -0.11 12.29 -1.16
N GLU A 100 -0.91 13.09 -1.87
CA GLU A 100 -2.36 13.10 -1.78
C GLU A 100 -3.04 11.80 -2.26
N ARG A 101 -2.31 10.96 -3.00
CA ARG A 101 -2.80 9.71 -3.62
C ARG A 101 -2.03 8.46 -3.19
N THR A 102 -1.07 8.61 -2.28
CA THR A 102 -0.22 7.52 -1.81
C THR A 102 -0.40 7.33 -0.31
N TYR A 103 -0.88 6.16 0.08
CA TYR A 103 -1.22 5.84 1.47
C TYR A 103 -0.47 4.62 1.95
N PHE A 104 -0.45 4.42 3.26
CA PHE A 104 0.03 3.19 3.88
C PHE A 104 -0.87 2.80 5.03
N ILE A 105 -0.90 1.50 5.34
CA ILE A 105 -1.71 0.90 6.38
C ILE A 105 -0.82 0.15 7.38
N ILE A 106 -1.11 0.31 8.67
CA ILE A 106 -0.38 -0.33 9.76
C ILE A 106 -1.34 -1.13 10.66
N PRO A 107 -0.89 -2.23 11.28
CA PRO A 107 -1.65 -2.91 12.32
C PRO A 107 -1.76 -2.03 13.59
N GLU A 108 -2.93 -2.03 14.21
CA GLU A 108 -3.12 -1.40 15.52
C GLU A 108 -2.38 -2.18 16.62
N GLY A 109 -1.83 -1.45 17.59
CA GLY A 109 -1.16 -2.03 18.76
C GLY A 109 0.30 -2.44 18.54
N GLU A 110 0.79 -2.45 17.29
CA GLU A 110 2.19 -2.72 17.01
C GLU A 110 3.03 -1.44 17.05
N GLN A 111 4.17 -1.49 17.74
CA GLN A 111 5.16 -0.43 17.75
C GLN A 111 6.33 -0.83 16.87
N PHE A 112 6.61 -0.05 15.84
CA PHE A 112 7.79 -0.23 15.00
C PHE A 112 8.34 1.13 14.58
N HIS A 113 9.63 1.13 14.28
CA HIS A 113 10.29 2.36 13.86
C HIS A 113 9.86 2.73 12.44
N LEU A 114 9.21 3.88 12.31
CA LEU A 114 8.88 4.52 11.05
C LEU A 114 9.88 5.66 10.82
N ALA A 115 10.33 5.85 9.57
CA ALA A 115 11.18 6.98 9.22
C ALA A 115 10.54 8.30 9.66
N THR A 116 11.31 9.22 10.25
CA THR A 116 10.79 10.45 10.85
C THR A 116 10.05 11.33 9.85
N ASP A 117 10.45 11.30 8.58
CA ASP A 117 9.79 12.04 7.49
C ASP A 117 8.39 11.48 7.18
N LEU A 118 8.12 10.21 7.49
CA LEU A 118 6.79 9.60 7.38
C LEU A 118 5.90 9.87 8.61
N ILE A 119 6.45 10.39 9.72
CA ILE A 119 5.67 10.75 10.92
C ILE A 119 4.64 11.86 10.61
N GLY A 120 4.89 12.68 9.58
CA GLY A 120 3.95 13.70 9.12
C GLY A 120 2.73 13.16 8.34
N LEU A 121 2.74 11.89 7.95
CA LEU A 121 1.65 11.26 7.20
C LEU A 121 0.77 10.42 8.12
N THR A 122 -0.54 10.64 8.06
CA THR A 122 -1.50 9.86 8.84
C THR A 122 -1.71 8.48 8.22
N PRO A 123 -1.37 7.38 8.90
CA PRO A 123 -1.58 6.04 8.39
C PRO A 123 -3.06 5.63 8.42
N LEU A 124 -3.44 4.74 7.51
CA LEU A 124 -4.60 3.88 7.73
C LEU A 124 -4.25 2.84 8.80
N LYS A 125 -5.27 2.39 9.54
CA LYS A 125 -5.10 1.39 10.60
C LYS A 125 -6.11 0.26 10.43
N TYR A 126 -5.74 -0.93 10.90
CA TYR A 126 -6.63 -2.07 11.02
C TYR A 126 -6.33 -2.84 12.30
N ASN A 127 -7.36 -3.45 12.89
CA ASN A 127 -7.21 -4.31 14.05
C ASN A 127 -6.82 -5.73 13.60
N PRO A 128 -5.56 -6.18 13.78
CA PRO A 128 -5.14 -7.53 13.35
C PRO A 128 -5.84 -8.65 14.14
N TYR A 129 -6.48 -8.33 15.28
CA TYR A 129 -7.17 -9.27 16.17
C TYR A 129 -8.70 -9.15 16.08
N HIS A 130 -9.24 -8.63 14.98
CA HIS A 130 -10.69 -8.54 14.79
C HIS A 130 -11.34 -9.93 14.84
N SER A 131 -12.38 -10.10 15.66
CA SER A 131 -13.03 -11.41 15.89
C SER A 131 -13.61 -12.03 14.63
N ASP A 132 -14.11 -11.20 13.72
CA ASP A 132 -14.72 -11.63 12.45
C ASP A 132 -13.70 -11.79 11.30
N GLY A 133 -12.39 -11.74 11.61
CA GLY A 133 -11.31 -11.99 10.67
C GLY A 133 -10.84 -10.77 9.86
N LEU A 134 -9.87 -11.01 8.97
CA LEU A 134 -9.08 -9.97 8.30
C LEU A 134 -9.90 -9.04 7.40
N LEU A 135 -10.91 -9.56 6.68
CA LEU A 135 -11.75 -8.72 5.83
C LEU A 135 -12.53 -7.69 6.66
N ALA A 136 -13.07 -8.10 7.81
CA ALA A 136 -13.76 -7.20 8.73
C ALA A 136 -12.77 -6.20 9.37
N ALA A 137 -11.58 -6.66 9.76
CA ALA A 137 -10.51 -5.82 10.28
C ALA A 137 -10.15 -4.65 9.33
N LEU A 138 -10.08 -4.93 8.03
CA LEU A 138 -9.72 -3.96 7.00
C LEU A 138 -10.90 -3.07 6.56
N GLY A 139 -12.13 -3.35 7.02
CA GLY A 139 -13.34 -2.62 6.67
C GLY A 139 -13.21 -1.10 6.80
N PRO A 140 -12.79 -0.56 7.96
CA PRO A 140 -12.62 0.89 8.14
C PRO A 140 -11.60 1.52 7.19
N ALA A 141 -10.45 0.87 6.98
CA ALA A 141 -9.42 1.34 6.05
C ALA A 141 -9.93 1.36 4.60
N THR A 142 -10.64 0.30 4.18
CA THR A 142 -11.20 0.22 2.82
C THR A 142 -12.32 1.23 2.59
N TYR A 143 -13.12 1.54 3.62
CA TYR A 143 -14.10 2.62 3.55
C TYR A 143 -13.43 3.98 3.37
N THR A 144 -12.35 4.24 4.09
CA THR A 144 -11.57 5.48 3.98
C THR A 144 -10.99 5.64 2.58
N MET A 145 -10.40 4.59 2.01
CA MET A 145 -9.93 4.58 0.61
C MET A 145 -11.04 4.94 -0.38
N LYS A 146 -12.26 4.46 -0.17
CA LYS A 146 -13.41 4.81 -1.02
C LYS A 146 -13.79 6.29 -0.89
N GLN A 147 -13.59 6.92 0.26
CA GLN A 147 -13.79 8.37 0.40
C GLN A 147 -12.68 9.15 -0.31
N MET A 148 -11.43 8.72 -0.19
CA MET A 148 -10.30 9.34 -0.92
C MET A 148 -10.50 9.30 -2.43
N LEU A 149 -11.06 8.21 -2.96
CA LEU A 149 -11.45 8.14 -4.38
C LEU A 149 -12.52 9.18 -4.75
N LYS A 150 -13.52 9.41 -3.90
CA LYS A 150 -14.57 10.41 -4.17
C LYS A 150 -14.01 11.82 -4.14
N GLU A 151 -13.07 12.09 -3.25
CA GLU A 151 -12.43 13.39 -3.08
C GLU A 151 -11.49 13.71 -4.26
N TRP A 152 -10.60 12.78 -4.59
CA TRP A 152 -9.53 13.03 -5.56
C TRP A 152 -9.86 12.58 -6.98
N GLY A 153 -10.84 11.70 -7.17
CA GLY A 153 -11.20 11.16 -8.48
C GLY A 153 -10.06 10.41 -9.18
N ILE A 154 -10.27 10.09 -10.46
CA ILE A 154 -9.26 9.46 -11.33
C ILE A 154 -8.22 10.52 -11.71
N ARG A 155 -6.93 10.13 -11.72
CA ARG A 155 -5.83 11.05 -12.01
C ARG A 155 -5.81 11.39 -13.49
N SER A 156 -5.69 12.68 -13.80
CA SER A 156 -5.32 13.13 -15.15
C SER A 156 -3.83 12.88 -15.36
N LYS A 157 -3.47 12.13 -16.40
CA LYS A 157 -2.08 11.73 -16.70
C LYS A 157 -1.38 12.74 -17.59
#